data_AF-A0A945LFA1-F1
#
_entry.id   AF-A0A945LFA1-F1
#
_cell.length_a   1.000
_cell.length_b   1.000
_cell.length_c   1.000
_cell.angle_alpha   90.00
_cell.angle_beta   90.00
_cell.angle_gamma   90.00
#
_symmetry.space_group_name_H-M   'P 1'
#
loop_
_entity.id
_entity.type
_entity.pdbx_description
1 polymer ?
#
loop_
_entity_poly.entity_id
_entity_poly.type
_entity_poly.pdbx_seq_one_letter_code
_entity_poly.pdbx_strand_id
1 'polypeptide(L)'
;MAATNSTLDSAADFETTNGSTAADKVQDAAAFCPGYLRGLSFIGPFAVVGLSKPRENKTFSGLPLDDALAERNAEAQCALYVIDTRTGDAVHWLKMDGIVQELYDVSVIPGARRPMAFGFKSDEIRRTLNVGEQGTL
;
A
#
# COMPACT_ATOMS: atom_id res chain seq x y z
N MET A 1 -46.79 -14.84 -4.35
CA MET A 1 -45.76 -15.77 -3.82
C MET A 1 -44.76 -16.00 -4.93
N ALA A 2 -43.70 -15.19 -5.00
CA ALA A 2 -42.67 -15.30 -6.04
C ALA A 2 -41.36 -14.69 -5.52
N ALA A 3 -40.34 -15.56 -5.50
CA ALA A 3 -38.90 -15.35 -5.62
C ALA A 3 -38.21 -14.20 -4.86
N THR A 4 -37.51 -14.54 -3.78
CA THR A 4 -36.32 -13.81 -3.30
C THR A 4 -35.07 -14.46 -3.88
N ASN A 5 -34.43 -13.82 -4.86
CA ASN A 5 -33.09 -14.19 -5.31
C ASN A 5 -32.08 -13.27 -4.64
N SER A 6 -31.16 -13.87 -3.90
CA SER A 6 -30.02 -13.24 -3.23
C SER A 6 -28.84 -13.09 -4.17
N THR A 7 -28.42 -11.86 -4.44
CA THR A 7 -27.09 -11.52 -4.95
C THR A 7 -26.60 -10.33 -4.15
N LEU A 8 -25.85 -10.61 -3.08
CA LEU A 8 -25.00 -9.64 -2.41
C LEU A 8 -23.75 -9.50 -3.26
N ASP A 9 -23.79 -8.55 -4.20
CA ASP A 9 -22.59 -7.99 -4.82
C ASP A 9 -22.32 -6.68 -4.08
N SER A 10 -21.47 -6.72 -3.05
CA SER A 10 -21.10 -5.52 -2.29
C SER A 10 -19.96 -4.79 -3.01
N ALA A 11 -20.27 -4.21 -4.16
CA ALA A 11 -19.58 -3.02 -4.62
C ALA A 11 -20.14 -1.85 -3.82
N ALA A 12 -19.49 -1.51 -2.71
CA ALA A 12 -19.82 -0.28 -1.99
C ALA A 12 -19.34 0.88 -2.86
N ASP A 13 -20.30 1.50 -3.55
CA ASP A 13 -20.18 2.67 -4.39
C ASP A 13 -19.46 3.82 -3.65
N PHE A 14 -18.34 4.25 -4.22
CA PHE A 14 -17.57 5.40 -3.76
C PHE A 14 -18.04 6.63 -4.54
N GLU A 15 -18.97 7.40 -3.97
CA GLU A 15 -19.43 8.66 -4.55
C GLU A 15 -18.45 9.80 -4.25
N THR A 16 -17.93 10.43 -5.30
CA THR A 16 -17.06 11.61 -5.25
C THR A 16 -17.89 12.89 -5.29
N THR A 17 -17.92 13.68 -4.20
CA THR A 17 -18.56 15.02 -4.20
C THR A 17 -17.49 16.12 -4.26
N ASN A 18 -17.49 16.90 -5.35
CA ASN A 18 -16.57 18.02 -5.58
C ASN A 18 -17.11 19.34 -5.00
N GLY A 19 -16.26 20.12 -4.33
CA GLY A 19 -16.50 21.55 -4.10
C GLY A 19 -15.54 22.30 -3.16
N SER A 20 -14.85 23.33 -3.71
CA SER A 20 -14.52 24.66 -3.12
C SER A 20 -13.08 25.05 -2.68
N THR A 21 -12.52 25.98 -3.49
CA THR A 21 -11.85 27.28 -3.17
C THR A 21 -10.36 27.38 -2.76
N ALA A 22 -9.66 28.29 -3.48
CA ALA A 22 -8.22 28.48 -3.59
C ALA A 22 -7.54 29.30 -2.46
N ALA A 23 -7.33 28.66 -1.30
CA ALA A 23 -6.30 29.08 -0.33
C ALA A 23 -5.65 27.89 0.41
N ASP A 24 -6.06 26.67 0.09
CA ASP A 24 -5.59 25.43 0.68
C ASP A 24 -5.57 24.42 -0.48
N LYS A 25 -4.41 24.17 -1.10
CA LYS A 25 -4.33 23.11 -2.12
C LYS A 25 -4.37 21.78 -1.38
N VAL A 26 -5.55 21.41 -0.90
CA VAL A 26 -5.89 20.02 -0.63
C VAL A 26 -5.62 19.30 -1.93
N GLN A 27 -4.52 18.55 -1.97
CA GLN A 27 -4.32 17.58 -3.02
C GLN A 27 -5.49 16.61 -2.89
N ASP A 28 -6.31 16.49 -3.94
CA ASP A 28 -7.39 15.51 -3.93
C ASP A 28 -6.80 14.14 -3.57
N ALA A 29 -7.35 13.52 -2.53
CA ALA A 29 -6.86 12.24 -2.06
C ALA A 29 -7.00 11.21 -3.18
N ALA A 30 -5.88 10.75 -3.73
CA ALA A 30 -5.88 9.87 -4.89
C ALA A 30 -6.50 8.50 -4.60
N ALA A 31 -6.37 8.01 -3.36
CA ALA A 31 -6.94 6.74 -2.93
C ALA A 31 -7.02 6.69 -1.40
N PHE A 32 -8.00 5.96 -0.86
CA PHE A 32 -8.02 5.60 0.55
C PHE A 32 -7.16 4.36 0.81
N CYS A 33 -6.36 4.41 1.88
CA CYS A 33 -5.46 3.34 2.28
C CYS A 33 -5.59 3.11 3.79
N PRO A 34 -6.00 1.91 4.25
CA PRO A 34 -6.26 1.65 5.66
C PRO A 34 -4.96 1.35 6.43
N GLY A 35 -4.05 2.32 6.52
CA GLY A 35 -2.78 2.18 7.21
C GLY A 35 -1.86 3.36 6.98
N TYR A 36 -0.74 3.41 7.70
CA TYR A 36 0.27 4.44 7.52
C TYR A 36 1.07 4.15 6.25
N LEU A 37 1.01 5.07 5.28
CA LEU A 37 1.72 4.92 4.01
C LEU A 37 3.24 4.86 4.21
N ARG A 38 3.87 3.88 3.59
CA ARG A 38 5.29 3.57 3.70
C ARG A 38 5.81 3.05 2.38
N GLY A 39 6.68 3.84 1.76
CA GLY A 39 7.18 3.57 0.42
C GLY A 39 6.12 3.79 -0.66
N LEU A 40 6.61 4.19 -1.83
CA LEU A 40 5.82 4.41 -3.03
C LEU A 40 6.71 4.10 -4.23
N SER A 41 6.24 3.22 -5.10
CA SER A 41 6.91 2.91 -6.37
C SER A 41 5.88 2.81 -7.49
N PHE A 42 6.30 3.04 -8.73
CA PHE A 42 5.39 3.02 -9.87
C PHE A 42 5.77 1.93 -10.87
N ILE A 43 4.75 1.31 -11.48
CA ILE A 43 4.87 0.41 -12.60
C ILE A 43 3.78 0.70 -13.63
N GLY A 44 4.14 1.40 -14.71
CA GLY A 44 3.15 1.88 -15.68
C GLY A 44 2.11 2.82 -15.02
N PRO A 45 0.79 2.60 -15.21
CA PRO A 45 -0.25 3.41 -14.58
C PRO A 45 -0.56 2.98 -13.13
N PHE A 46 0.26 2.15 -12.51
CA PHE A 46 0.00 1.63 -11.16
C PHE A 46 0.99 2.19 -10.14
N ALA A 47 0.46 2.64 -9.01
CA ALA A 47 1.22 2.97 -7.81
C ALA A 47 1.21 1.78 -6.85
N VAL A 48 2.39 1.32 -6.47
CA VAL A 48 2.59 0.30 -5.44
C VAL A 48 2.93 1.02 -4.14
N VAL A 49 2.09 0.84 -3.13
CA VAL A 49 2.16 1.56 -1.85
C VAL A 49 2.24 0.58 -0.70
N GLY A 50 3.21 0.74 0.18
CA GLY A 50 3.27 -0.03 1.43
C GLY A 50 2.46 0.64 2.53
N LEU A 51 1.95 -0.18 3.46
CA LEU A 51 1.11 0.22 4.58
C LEU A 51 1.65 -0.43 5.84
N SER A 52 1.60 0.31 6.95
CA SER A 52 1.96 -0.18 8.28
C SER A 52 0.86 0.07 9.29
N LYS A 53 0.81 -0.78 10.30
CA LYS A 53 -0.03 -0.55 11.48
C LYS A 53 0.57 0.55 12.36
N PRO A 54 -0.25 1.28 13.14
CA PRO A 54 0.27 2.14 14.21
C PRO A 54 1.10 1.33 15.19
N ARG A 55 2.14 1.96 15.75
CA ARG A 55 2.89 1.39 16.85
C ARG A 55 2.07 1.40 18.14
N GLU A 56 2.33 0.44 19.02
CA GLU A 56 1.66 0.34 20.32
C GLU A 56 1.99 1.51 21.27
N ASN A 57 3.10 2.23 21.03
CA ASN A 57 3.31 3.51 21.69
C ASN A 57 2.33 4.53 21.09
N LYS A 58 1.45 5.08 21.92
CA LYS A 58 0.37 6.04 21.56
C LYS A 58 0.83 7.37 20.92
N THR A 59 2.03 7.40 20.32
CA THR A 59 2.56 8.51 19.52
C THR A 59 1.76 8.72 18.24
N PHE A 60 1.04 7.70 17.74
CA PHE A 60 0.26 7.72 16.51
C PHE A 60 -1.25 7.57 16.77
N SER A 61 -1.81 8.32 17.72
CA SER A 61 -3.25 8.35 18.02
C SER A 61 -3.81 9.77 17.87
N GLY A 62 -5.05 9.88 17.38
CA GLY A 62 -5.72 11.15 17.12
C GLY A 62 -5.32 11.79 15.79
N LEU A 63 -4.90 10.98 14.82
CA LEU A 63 -4.56 11.43 13.48
C LEU A 63 -5.76 11.27 12.53
N PRO A 64 -5.83 12.02 11.41
CA PRO A 64 -6.95 11.92 10.46
C PRO A 64 -7.24 10.50 9.95
N LEU A 65 -6.24 9.62 9.98
CA LEU A 65 -6.41 8.21 9.63
C LEU A 65 -7.32 7.48 10.60
N ASP A 66 -7.31 7.79 11.90
CA ASP A 66 -8.14 7.13 12.90
C ASP A 66 -9.62 7.40 12.64
N ASP A 67 -9.96 8.66 12.34
CA ASP A 67 -11.33 9.06 11.97
C ASP A 67 -11.76 8.41 10.66
N ALA A 68 -10.89 8.43 9.63
CA ALA A 68 -11.19 7.82 8.33
C ALA A 68 -11.36 6.29 8.40
N LEU A 69 -10.63 5.62 9.30
CA LEU A 69 -10.81 4.20 9.59
C LEU A 69 -12.15 3.93 10.29
N ALA A 70 -12.51 4.75 11.28
CA ALA A 70 -13.77 4.64 12.00
C ALA A 70 -14.98 4.87 11.09
N GLU A 71 -14.96 5.92 10.26
CA GLU A 71 -16.02 6.22 9.29
C GLU A 71 -16.27 5.08 8.30
N ARG A 72 -15.21 4.34 7.93
CA ARG A 72 -15.26 3.24 6.96
C ARG A 72 -15.37 1.86 7.61
N ASN A 73 -15.52 1.80 8.93
CA ASN A 73 -15.52 0.55 9.71
C ASN A 73 -14.36 -0.38 9.34
N ALA A 74 -13.16 0.19 9.20
CA ALA A 74 -11.95 -0.49 8.77
C ALA A 74 -10.90 -0.52 9.89
N GLU A 75 -10.07 -1.56 9.89
CA GLU A 75 -8.91 -1.66 10.78
C GLU A 75 -7.62 -1.30 10.05
N ALA A 76 -6.65 -0.74 10.78
CA ALA A 76 -5.32 -0.46 10.25
C ALA A 76 -4.57 -1.74 9.85
N GLN A 77 -3.90 -1.71 8.71
CA GLN A 77 -3.29 -2.88 8.08
C GLN A 77 -1.80 -2.67 7.80
N CYS A 78 -1.06 -3.78 7.91
CA CYS A 78 0.26 -3.91 7.31
C CYS A 78 0.06 -4.61 5.97
N ALA A 79 0.27 -3.91 4.86
CA ALA A 79 -0.11 -4.42 3.54
C ALA A 79 0.65 -3.71 2.42
N LEU A 80 0.61 -4.29 1.23
CA LEU A 80 1.05 -3.67 -0.01
C LEU A 80 -0.16 -3.53 -0.92
N TYR A 81 -0.43 -2.32 -1.39
CA TYR A 81 -1.55 -1.99 -2.25
C TYR A 81 -1.03 -1.64 -3.64
N VAL A 82 -1.75 -2.04 -4.67
CA VAL A 82 -1.54 -1.64 -6.06
C VAL A 82 -2.75 -0.81 -6.47
N ILE A 83 -2.49 0.46 -6.79
CA ILE A 83 -3.51 1.47 -7.05
C ILE A 83 -3.42 1.87 -8.51
N ASP A 84 -4.52 1.83 -9.25
CA ASP A 84 -4.58 2.44 -10.58
C ASP A 84 -4.61 3.96 -10.45
N THR A 85 -3.57 4.64 -10.91
CA THR A 85 -3.43 6.10 -10.72
C THR A 85 -4.40 6.92 -11.57
N ARG A 86 -5.11 6.28 -12.51
CA ARG A 86 -6.08 6.94 -13.38
C ARG A 86 -7.46 7.03 -12.73
N THR A 87 -7.82 6.05 -11.90
CA THR A 87 -9.12 5.97 -11.22
C THR A 87 -9.02 6.20 -9.71
N GLY A 88 -7.87 5.90 -9.12
CA GLY A 88 -7.69 5.88 -7.66
C GLY A 88 -8.03 4.54 -7.00
N ASP A 89 -8.39 3.52 -7.79
CA ASP A 89 -8.84 2.25 -7.24
C ASP A 89 -7.68 1.36 -6.80
N ALA A 90 -7.80 0.74 -5.63
CA ALA A 90 -6.91 -0.31 -5.17
C ALA A 90 -7.24 -1.64 -5.90
N VAL A 91 -6.64 -1.84 -7.08
CA VAL A 91 -6.89 -3.00 -7.94
C VAL A 91 -6.35 -4.31 -7.38
N HIS A 92 -5.27 -4.27 -6.59
CA HIS A 92 -4.71 -5.45 -5.92
C HIS A 92 -4.16 -5.10 -4.54
N TRP A 93 -4.09 -6.10 -3.66
CA TRP A 93 -3.49 -5.95 -2.35
C TRP A 93 -2.88 -7.27 -1.85
N LEU A 94 -1.88 -7.13 -0.99
CA LEU A 94 -1.27 -8.21 -0.22
C LEU A 94 -1.20 -7.78 1.24
N LYS A 95 -1.98 -8.43 2.10
CA LYS A 95 -1.97 -8.17 3.54
C LYS A 95 -0.94 -9.06 4.23
N MET A 96 -0.18 -8.47 5.14
CA MET A 96 0.74 -9.17 6.02
C MET A 96 0.10 -9.31 7.41
N ASP A 97 -0.10 -10.56 7.81
CA ASP A 97 -0.57 -10.92 9.15
C ASP A 97 0.56 -11.57 9.96
N GLY A 98 0.43 -11.54 11.29
CA GLY A 98 1.42 -12.08 12.22
C GLY A 98 2.42 -11.04 12.73
N ILE A 99 3.71 -11.40 12.73
CA ILE A 99 4.77 -10.60 13.39
C ILE A 99 5.16 -9.34 12.61
N VAL A 100 4.90 -9.30 11.30
CA VAL A 100 5.26 -8.16 10.45
C VAL A 100 4.13 -7.14 10.50
N GLN A 101 4.33 -6.08 11.27
CA GLN A 101 3.35 -5.00 11.42
C GLN A 101 3.76 -3.70 10.73
N GLU A 102 5.02 -3.62 10.29
CA GLU A 102 5.59 -2.43 9.66
C GLU A 102 6.33 -2.77 8.38
N LEU A 103 6.10 -1.94 7.37
CA LEU A 103 6.89 -1.81 6.16
C LEU A 103 7.62 -0.48 6.19
N TYR A 104 8.85 -0.45 5.69
CA TYR A 104 9.61 0.79 5.59
C TYR A 104 9.53 1.40 4.20
N ASP A 105 9.65 0.57 3.17
CA ASP A 105 9.69 1.02 1.79
C ASP A 105 9.21 -0.10 0.83
N VAL A 106 8.86 0.29 -0.39
CA VAL A 106 8.53 -0.60 -1.49
C VAL A 106 9.22 -0.14 -2.76
N SER A 107 9.78 -1.09 -3.51
CA SER A 107 10.45 -0.81 -4.78
C SER A 107 10.08 -1.85 -5.82
N VAL A 108 9.79 -1.40 -7.03
CA VAL A 108 9.55 -2.25 -8.20
C VAL A 108 10.88 -2.52 -8.91
N ILE A 109 11.18 -3.79 -9.17
CA ILE A 109 12.36 -4.22 -9.95
C ILE A 109 11.88 -4.89 -11.26
N PRO A 110 11.78 -4.15 -12.38
CA PRO A 110 11.29 -4.70 -13.64
C PRO A 110 12.17 -5.85 -14.16
N GLY A 111 11.55 -6.87 -14.74
CA GLY A 111 12.27 -8.00 -15.34
C GLY A 111 12.90 -8.99 -14.35
N ALA A 112 12.77 -8.76 -13.04
CA ALA A 112 13.25 -9.70 -12.02
C ALA A 112 12.40 -10.99 -12.03
N ARG A 113 13.02 -12.13 -12.35
CA ARG A 113 12.34 -13.44 -12.34
C ARG A 113 12.50 -14.21 -11.03
N ARG A 114 13.59 -13.97 -10.30
CA ARG A 114 13.93 -14.64 -9.04
C ARG A 114 14.59 -13.63 -8.09
N PRO A 115 13.80 -12.69 -7.52
CA PRO A 115 14.35 -11.74 -6.58
C PRO A 115 14.90 -12.48 -5.36
N MET A 116 16.07 -12.05 -4.87
CA MET A 116 16.71 -12.58 -3.69
C MET A 116 17.21 -11.41 -2.86
N ALA A 117 16.95 -11.45 -1.56
CA ALA A 117 17.46 -10.48 -0.61
C ALA A 117 18.39 -11.19 0.38
N PHE A 118 19.56 -10.61 0.62
CA PHE A 118 20.51 -11.10 1.62
C PHE A 118 20.50 -10.18 2.83
N GLY A 119 20.54 -10.78 4.03
CA GLY A 119 20.76 -10.02 5.23
C GLY A 119 22.20 -9.50 5.29
N PHE A 120 22.40 -8.24 5.66
CA PHE A 120 23.73 -7.60 5.71
C PHE A 120 24.77 -8.29 6.60
N LYS A 121 24.34 -9.21 7.46
CA LYS A 121 25.20 -9.87 8.46
C LYS A 121 25.41 -11.37 8.20
N SER A 122 24.85 -11.94 7.13
CA SER A 122 25.03 -13.36 6.85
C SER A 122 26.29 -13.64 6.02
N ASP A 123 26.89 -14.80 6.23
CA ASP A 123 28.06 -15.24 5.46
C ASP A 123 27.74 -15.51 3.99
N GLU A 124 26.46 -15.61 3.62
CA GLU A 124 25.99 -15.83 2.25
C GLU A 124 26.42 -14.71 1.28
N ILE A 125 26.58 -13.49 1.78
CA ILE A 125 27.07 -12.33 0.99
C ILE A 125 28.44 -12.63 0.38
N ARG A 126 29.33 -13.29 1.14
CA ARG A 126 30.70 -13.60 0.68
C ARG A 126 30.75 -14.64 -0.42
N ARG A 127 29.69 -15.42 -0.61
CA ARG A 127 29.68 -16.61 -1.48
C ARG A 127 28.77 -16.46 -2.70
N THR A 128 27.85 -15.50 -2.69
CA THR A 128 26.82 -15.40 -3.73
C THR A 128 27.01 -14.22 -4.68
N LEU A 129 27.78 -13.20 -4.28
CA LEU A 129 28.10 -12.06 -5.13
C LEU A 129 29.41 -12.32 -5.88
N ASN A 130 29.33 -12.45 -7.20
CA ASN A 130 30.50 -12.30 -8.08
C ASN A 130 30.40 -10.93 -8.75
N VAL A 131 31.29 -10.01 -8.39
CA VAL A 131 31.35 -8.67 -9.00
C VAL A 131 32.15 -8.79 -10.28
N GLY A 132 31.50 -8.58 -11.42
CA GLY A 132 32.17 -8.54 -12.73
C GLY A 132 33.15 -7.38 -12.84
N GLU A 133 33.95 -7.36 -13.92
CA GLU A 133 34.89 -6.26 -14.17
C GLU A 133 34.18 -4.90 -14.27
N GLN A 134 34.86 -3.85 -13.82
CA GLN A 134 34.34 -2.48 -13.86
C GLN A 134 34.08 -2.07 -15.33
N GLY A 135 32.82 -1.75 -15.64
CA GLY A 135 32.42 -1.19 -16.94
C GLY A 135 31.46 -2.04 -17.78
N THR A 136 30.94 -3.17 -17.27
CA THR A 136 30.00 -4.03 -18.02
C THR A 136 28.57 -4.07 -17.47
N LEU A 137 28.13 -3.02 -16.77
CA LEU A 137 26.73 -2.88 -16.31
C LEU A 137 26.04 -1.72 -17.02
#